data_AF-A0A1F3CI83-F1
#
_entry.id   AF-A0A1F3CI83-F1
#
_cell.length_a   1.000
_cell.length_b   1.000
_cell.length_c   1.000
_cell.angle_alpha   90.00
_cell.angle_beta   90.00
_cell.angle_gamma   90.00
#
_symmetry.space_group_name_H-M   'P 1'
#
loop_
_entity.id
_entity.type
_entity.pdbx_description
1 polymer ?
#
loop_
_entity_poly.entity_id
_entity_poly.type
_entity_poly.pdbx_seq_one_letter_code
_entity_poly.pdbx_strand_id
1 'polypeptide(L)'
;MKVYTYSEARQRLASLLDQSRREGKVQIRRRDGQLFVLQPAAAPGSPLDVPAVKAKLRPGELEELIREGRRSADRFWRDTAPNASTQPTRPKRRRAR
;
A
#
# COMPACT_ATOMS: atom_id res chain seq x y z
N MET A 1 -14.01 -2.94 23.24
CA MET A 1 -12.94 -1.93 23.39
C MET A 1 -12.33 -2.09 24.76
N LYS A 2 -11.05 -2.50 24.84
CA LYS A 2 -10.38 -2.80 26.12
C LYS A 2 -9.57 -1.59 26.60
N VAL A 3 -9.58 -1.37 27.92
CA VAL A 3 -8.82 -0.32 28.61
C VAL A 3 -7.69 -0.98 29.39
N TYR A 4 -6.46 -0.53 29.17
CA TYR A 4 -5.28 -1.01 29.87
C TYR A 4 -4.69 0.10 30.73
N THR A 5 -3.99 -0.27 31.79
CA THR A 5 -3.20 0.69 32.56
C THR A 5 -1.91 1.03 31.85
N TYR A 6 -1.32 2.18 32.18
CA TYR A 6 0.01 2.57 31.66
C TYR A 6 1.09 1.50 31.91
N SER A 7 1.08 0.85 33.09
CA SER A 7 2.06 -0.17 33.43
C SER A 7 1.90 -1.43 32.56
N GLU A 8 0.67 -1.89 32.34
CA GLU A 8 0.38 -3.00 31.42
C GLU A 8 0.78 -2.65 29.99
N ALA A 9 0.50 -1.41 29.56
CA ALA A 9 0.86 -0.94 28.24
C ALA A 9 2.36 -0.95 27.99
N ARG A 10 3.14 -0.55 29.00
CA ARG A 10 4.61 -0.60 28.95
C ARG A 10 5.15 -2.02 28.88
N GLN A 11 4.55 -2.97 29.60
CA GLN A 11 5.00 -4.37 29.63
C GLN A 11 4.63 -5.15 28.36
N ARG A 12 3.52 -4.81 27.70
CA ARG A 12 2.93 -5.60 26.61
C ARG A 12 2.65 -4.78 25.35
N LEU A 13 3.47 -3.77 25.06
CA LEU A 13 3.23 -2.83 23.97
C LEU A 13 3.06 -3.51 22.60
N ALA A 14 3.87 -4.54 22.30
CA ALA A 14 3.77 -5.27 21.04
C ALA A 14 2.38 -5.90 20.84
N SER A 15 1.86 -6.61 21.84
CA SER A 15 0.53 -7.22 21.78
C SER A 15 -0.58 -6.18 21.64
N LEU A 16 -0.42 -5.01 22.27
CA LEU A 16 -1.36 -3.91 22.16
C LEU A 16 -1.37 -3.28 20.77
N LEU A 17 -0.22 -3.18 20.12
CA LEU A 17 -0.14 -2.72 18.73
C LEU A 17 -0.87 -3.68 17.79
N ASP A 18 -0.62 -4.99 17.93
CA ASP A 18 -1.32 -6.02 17.14
C ASP A 18 -2.83 -5.99 17.39
N GLN A 19 -3.23 -5.84 18.65
CA GLN A 19 -4.64 -5.73 19.00
C GLN A 19 -5.25 -4.44 18.44
N SER A 20 -4.56 -3.30 18.52
CA SER A 20 -5.03 -2.04 17.93
C SER A 20 -5.20 -2.13 16.42
N ARG A 21 -4.37 -2.95 15.74
CA ARG A 21 -4.52 -3.23 14.30
C ARG A 21 -5.73 -4.10 14.00
N ARG A 22 -6.07 -5.07 14.86
CA ARG A 22 -7.22 -5.98 14.68
C ARG A 22 -8.55 -5.34 15.08
N GLU A 23 -8.58 -4.63 16.21
CA GLU A 23 -9.78 -4.02 16.80
C GLU A 23 -9.96 -2.55 16.38
N GLY A 24 -8.96 -1.95 15.71
CA GLY A 24 -8.97 -0.57 15.24
C GLY A 24 -8.50 0.46 16.28
N LYS A 25 -8.66 0.18 17.59
CA LYS A 25 -8.17 1.03 18.67
C LYS A 25 -8.12 0.33 20.03
N VAL A 26 -7.23 0.81 20.89
CA VAL A 26 -7.11 0.40 22.30
C VAL A 26 -6.98 1.65 23.19
N GLN A 27 -7.47 1.60 24.43
CA GLN A 27 -7.32 2.69 25.38
C GLN A 27 -6.28 2.39 26.46
N ILE A 28 -5.51 3.41 26.84
CA ILE A 28 -4.51 3.34 27.90
C ILE A 28 -4.84 4.42 28.93
N ARG A 29 -5.10 4.00 30.17
CA ARG A 29 -5.37 4.88 31.31
C ARG A 29 -4.11 5.06 32.16
N ARG A 30 -3.74 6.31 32.39
CA ARG A 30 -2.66 6.69 33.32
C ARG A 30 -3.20 6.86 34.75
N ARG A 31 -2.28 6.91 35.71
CA ARG A 31 -2.60 7.04 37.15
C ARG A 31 -3.30 8.35 37.50
N ASP A 32 -2.99 9.42 36.75
CA ASP A 32 -3.64 10.73 36.82
C ASP A 32 -5.08 10.73 36.24
N GLY A 33 -5.56 9.58 35.75
CA GLY A 33 -6.89 9.43 35.17
C GLY A 33 -6.95 9.77 33.67
N GLN A 34 -5.87 10.27 33.07
CA GLN A 34 -5.83 10.58 31.64
C GLN A 34 -6.00 9.30 30.81
N LEU A 35 -6.73 9.43 29.71
CA LEU A 35 -7.02 8.34 28.79
C LEU A 35 -6.41 8.65 27.43
N PHE A 36 -5.56 7.73 26.96
CA PHE A 36 -4.92 7.79 25.66
C PHE A 36 -5.53 6.73 24.75
N VAL A 37 -5.56 6.99 23.45
CA VAL A 37 -6.02 6.03 22.44
C VAL A 37 -4.83 5.63 21.58
N LEU A 38 -4.55 4.34 21.54
CA LEU A 38 -3.62 3.72 20.61
C LEU A 38 -4.43 3.22 19.41
N GLN A 39 -4.15 3.77 18.24
CA GLN A 39 -4.74 3.35 16.97
C GLN A 39 -3.64 3.27 15.91
N PRO A 40 -3.78 2.40 14.89
CA PRO A 40 -2.87 2.42 13.75
C PRO A 40 -2.85 3.80 13.12
N ALA A 41 -1.66 4.30 12.81
CA ALA A 41 -1.55 5.48 11.98
C ALA A 41 -2.16 5.18 10.61
N ALA A 42 -2.88 6.16 10.04
CA ALA A 42 -3.24 6.09 8.63
C ALA A 42 -1.93 5.99 7.85
N ALA A 43 -1.80 4.95 7.02
CA ALA A 43 -0.71 4.92 6.06
C ALA A 43 -0.86 6.19 5.19
N PRO A 44 0.19 6.98 4.98
CA PRO A 44 0.13 7.98 3.93
C PRO A 44 -0.29 7.25 2.65
N GLY A 45 -1.26 7.84 1.92
CA GLY A 45 -1.69 7.30 0.63
C GLY A 45 -0.49 7.00 -0.26
N SER A 46 -0.67 6.11 -1.24
CA SER A 46 0.40 5.86 -2.21
C SER A 46 0.91 7.21 -2.73
N PRO A 47 2.23 7.43 -2.89
CA PRO A 47 2.72 8.62 -3.56
C PRO A 47 2.17 8.79 -4.99
N LEU A 48 1.62 7.71 -5.56
CA LEU A 48 0.94 7.67 -6.86
C LEU A 48 -0.59 7.80 -6.76
N ASP A 49 -1.13 7.98 -5.56
CA ASP A 49 -2.55 8.25 -5.30
C ASP A 49 -2.84 9.73 -5.61
N VAL A 50 -2.90 10.02 -6.90
CA VAL A 50 -3.19 11.35 -7.45
C VAL A 50 -4.63 11.40 -7.98
N PRO A 51 -5.31 12.55 -7.91
CA PRO A 51 -6.64 12.71 -8.47
C PRO A 51 -6.69 12.36 -9.97
N ALA A 52 -7.81 11.80 -10.42
CA ALA A 52 -7.99 11.46 -11.83
C ALA A 52 -7.98 12.71 -12.72
N VAL A 53 -7.29 12.62 -13.86
CA VAL A 53 -7.30 13.67 -14.89
C VAL A 53 -8.44 13.40 -15.86
N LYS A 54 -9.28 14.42 -16.11
CA LYS A 54 -10.32 14.35 -17.14
C LYS A 54 -9.68 14.53 -18.52
N ALA A 55 -9.50 13.45 -19.26
CA ALA A 55 -9.05 13.48 -20.64
C ALA A 55 -10.23 13.31 -21.62
N LYS A 56 -10.22 14.07 -22.72
CA LYS A 56 -11.16 13.89 -23.83
C LYS A 56 -10.62 12.79 -24.74
N LEU A 57 -10.93 11.54 -24.43
CA LEU A 57 -10.53 10.37 -25.22
C LEU A 57 -11.75 9.74 -25.87
N ARG A 58 -11.57 9.21 -27.07
CA ARG A 58 -12.57 8.38 -27.75
C ARG A 58 -12.62 6.99 -27.08
N PRO A 59 -13.75 6.27 -27.17
CA PRO A 59 -13.82 4.88 -26.73
C PRO A 59 -12.73 4.04 -27.42
N GLY A 60 -11.99 3.23 -26.64
CA GLY A 60 -10.90 2.38 -27.14
C GLY A 60 -9.54 3.06 -27.32
N GLU A 61 -9.48 4.39 -27.45
CA GLU A 61 -8.23 5.14 -27.64
C GLU A 61 -7.26 4.98 -26.46
N LEU A 62 -7.79 4.93 -25.23
CA LEU A 62 -6.98 4.66 -24.04
C LEU A 62 -6.31 3.28 -24.10
N GLU A 63 -7.01 2.25 -24.61
CA GLU A 63 -6.45 0.91 -24.72
C GLU A 63 -5.33 0.84 -25.76
N GLU A 64 -5.50 1.55 -26.88
CA GLU A 64 -4.48 1.66 -27.93
C GLU A 64 -3.22 2.34 -27.40
N LEU A 65 -3.38 3.47 -26.70
CA LEU A 65 -2.27 4.20 -26.06
C LEU A 65 -1.55 3.33 -25.00
N ILE A 66 -2.29 2.57 -24.18
CA ILE A 66 -1.69 1.65 -23.21
C ILE A 66 -0.91 0.53 -23.91
N ARG A 67 -1.46 -0.06 -24.98
CA ARG A 67 -0.79 -1.12 -25.76
C ARG A 67 0.47 -0.60 -26.42
N GLU A 68 0.44 0.62 -26.97
CA GLU A 68 1.61 1.29 -27.52
C GLU A 68 2.65 1.57 -26.44
N GLY A 69 2.28 2.21 -25.34
CA GLY A 69 3.19 2.51 -24.24
C GLY A 69 3.89 1.27 -23.67
N ARG A 70 3.18 0.13 -23.54
CA ARG A 70 3.79 -1.15 -23.12
C ARG A 70 4.82 -1.68 -24.14
N ARG A 71 4.53 -1.56 -25.44
CA ARG A 71 5.48 -1.96 -26.50
C ARG A 71 6.70 -1.06 -26.53
N SER A 72 6.51 0.24 -26.33
CA SER A 72 7.59 1.23 -26.31
C SER A 72 8.47 1.08 -25.08
N ALA A 73 7.89 0.83 -23.90
CA ALA A 73 8.64 0.54 -22.68
C ALA A 73 9.47 -0.76 -22.81
N ASP A 74 8.88 -1.82 -23.36
CA ASP A 74 9.58 -3.09 -23.59
C ASP A 74 10.69 -2.97 -24.64
N ARG A 75 10.55 -2.04 -25.60
CA ARG A 75 11.59 -1.71 -26.57
C ARG A 75 12.71 -0.89 -25.92
N PHE A 76 12.35 0.15 -25.16
CA PHE A 76 13.28 0.96 -24.39
C PHE A 76 14.14 0.09 -23.47
N TRP A 77 13.52 -0.76 -22.65
CA TRP A 77 14.27 -1.65 -21.74
C TRP A 77 15.06 -2.74 -22.47
N ARG A 78 14.73 -3.10 -23.72
CA ARG A 78 15.57 -4.00 -24.52
C ARG A 78 16.79 -3.30 -25.10
N ASP A 79 16.63 -2.05 -25.54
CA ASP A 79 17.66 -1.31 -26.26
C ASP A 79 18.64 -0.60 -25.32
N THR A 80 18.22 -0.24 -24.09
CA THR A 80 19.05 0.52 -23.13
C THR A 80 19.49 -0.26 -21.89
N ALA A 81 18.99 -1.47 -21.64
CA ALA A 81 19.38 -2.21 -20.44
C ALA A 81 20.81 -2.80 -20.56
N PRO A 82 21.73 -2.46 -19.63
CA PRO A 82 23.11 -2.95 -19.66
C PRO A 82 23.26 -4.41 -19.20
N ASN A 83 22.20 -5.04 -18.65
CA ASN A 83 22.24 -6.37 -18.04
C ASN A 83 20.85 -7.02 -17.91
N ALA A 84 20.83 -8.36 -17.90
CA ALA A 84 19.62 -9.19 -17.99
C ALA A 84 18.66 -9.09 -16.78
N SER A 85 19.11 -8.58 -15.63
CA SER A 85 18.29 -8.40 -14.42
C SER A 85 17.30 -7.23 -14.49
N THR A 86 17.47 -6.33 -15.47
CA THR A 86 16.65 -5.13 -15.64
C THR A 86 15.51 -5.34 -16.64
N GLN A 87 15.47 -6.51 -17.29
CA GLN A 87 14.43 -6.83 -18.25
C GLN A 87 13.11 -7.21 -17.55
N PRO A 88 11.96 -6.74 -18.07
CA PRO A 88 10.66 -7.08 -17.50
C PRO A 88 10.42 -8.60 -17.59
N THR A 89 9.93 -9.17 -16.49
CA THR A 89 9.65 -10.62 -16.44
C THR A 89 8.47 -10.96 -17.34
N ARG A 90 8.66 -11.97 -18.21
CA ARG A 90 7.58 -12.43 -19.10
C ARG A 90 6.38 -12.90 -18.27
N PRO A 91 5.15 -12.45 -18.59
CA PRO A 91 3.96 -12.88 -17.87
C PRO A 91 3.80 -14.40 -18.01
N LYS A 92 3.73 -15.09 -16.87
CA LYS A 92 3.58 -16.55 -16.79
C LYS A 92 2.23 -16.91 -17.42
N ARG A 93 2.23 -17.54 -18.60
CA ARG A 93 1.01 -18.05 -19.26
C ARG A 93 0.27 -18.94 -18.26
N ARG A 94 -0.90 -18.50 -17.80
CA ARG A 94 -1.82 -19.37 -17.05
C ARG A 94 -2.26 -20.44 -18.05
N ARG A 95 -1.84 -21.69 -17.83
CA ARG A 95 -2.40 -22.83 -18.56
C ARG A 95 -3.89 -22.88 -18.22
N ALA A 96 -4.74 -22.70 -19.23
CA ALA A 96 -6.16 -22.95 -19.09
C ALA A 96 -6.34 -24.42 -18.70
N ARG A 97 -7.17 -24.67 -17.68
CA ARG A 97 -7.66 -26.01 -17.34
C ARG A 97 -8.83 -26.34 -18.24
#